data_AF-A0A803QW38-F1
#
_entry.id   AF-A0A803QW38-F1
#
_cell.length_a   1.000
_cell.length_b   1.000
_cell.length_c   1.000
_cell.angle_alpha   90.00
_cell.angle_beta   90.00
_cell.angle_gamma   90.00
#
_symmetry.space_group_name_H-M   'P 1'
#
loop_
_entity.id
_entity.type
_entity.pdbx_description
1 polymer ?
#
loop_
_entity_poly.entity_id
_entity_poly.type
_entity_poly.pdbx_seq_one_letter_code
_entity_poly.pdbx_strand_id
1 'polypeptide(L)'
;MNSVGIHLLEAPVLHPMSEGLFNFVIGWTFMFAPLLFTDRKRDRYKGSLDVLWGFQMFLTNTFLIPYMAIRLNEAESDDTRNQNKLSQLGSVMTRGASVVGLTGGVVCLVSTLWALFGRMDGDFGAIAERWEFLISYLGSERLAYAFIWDIALYTIFQPWLIGENLQNVQQSKLGIVNFLRFVPVVGLIAYLVSLNLDDEM
;
A
#
# COMPACT_ATOMS: atom_id res chain seq x y z
N MET A 1 18.46 -28.71 -25.62
CA MET A 1 19.70 -27.91 -25.50
C MET A 1 19.70 -26.89 -26.63
N ASN A 2 19.48 -25.61 -26.32
CA ASN A 2 19.43 -24.55 -27.34
C ASN A 2 20.85 -24.09 -27.70
N SER A 3 21.25 -24.32 -28.95
CA SER A 3 22.60 -24.13 -29.49
C SER A 3 22.98 -22.67 -29.82
N VAL A 4 22.19 -21.67 -29.39
CA VAL A 4 22.31 -20.28 -29.90
C VAL A 4 22.65 -19.24 -28.82
N GLY A 5 22.94 -19.65 -27.59
CA GLY A 5 23.45 -18.71 -26.56
C GLY A 5 22.52 -17.57 -26.16
N ILE A 6 21.29 -17.52 -26.69
CA ILE A 6 20.22 -16.69 -26.16
C ILE A 6 19.70 -17.42 -24.93
N HIS A 7 20.35 -17.17 -23.79
CA HIS A 7 19.71 -17.34 -22.50
C HIS A 7 18.56 -16.34 -22.46
N LEU A 8 17.41 -16.76 -22.98
CA LEU A 8 16.13 -16.13 -22.74
C LEU A 8 16.02 -16.08 -21.22
N LEU A 9 16.32 -14.92 -20.61
CA LEU A 9 16.51 -14.70 -19.18
C LEU A 9 15.61 -15.65 -18.41
N GLU A 10 16.17 -16.78 -17.97
CA GLU A 10 15.42 -17.78 -17.24
C GLU A 10 15.24 -17.12 -15.88
N ALA A 11 14.08 -16.50 -15.70
CA ALA A 11 13.78 -15.74 -14.50
C ALA A 11 14.10 -16.67 -13.32
N PRO A 12 15.02 -16.28 -12.41
CA PRO A 12 15.41 -17.16 -11.33
C PRO A 12 14.13 -17.56 -10.60
N VAL A 13 13.92 -18.87 -10.44
CA VAL A 13 12.74 -19.38 -9.77
C VAL A 13 12.81 -18.92 -8.32
N LEU A 14 12.04 -17.87 -8.01
CA LEU A 14 11.98 -17.32 -6.66
C LEU A 14 11.04 -18.18 -5.81
N HIS A 15 11.33 -18.21 -4.52
CA HIS A 15 10.50 -18.91 -3.57
C HIS A 15 9.11 -18.24 -3.54
N PRO A 16 8.00 -19.01 -3.61
CA PRO A 16 6.64 -18.44 -3.64
C PRO A 16 6.35 -17.44 -2.51
N MET A 17 6.97 -17.65 -1.34
CA MET A 17 6.89 -16.72 -0.20
C MET A 17 7.47 -15.33 -0.49
N SER A 18 8.60 -15.21 -1.19
CA SER A 18 9.20 -13.89 -1.48
C SER A 18 8.41 -13.14 -2.55
N GLU A 19 7.95 -13.85 -3.58
CA GLU A 19 7.05 -13.30 -4.62
C GLU A 19 5.73 -12.82 -3.99
N GLY A 20 5.13 -13.63 -3.12
CA GLY A 20 3.89 -13.30 -2.42
C GLY A 20 4.06 -12.12 -1.46
N LEU A 21 5.15 -12.08 -0.69
CA LEU A 21 5.46 -10.95 0.21
C LEU A 21 5.61 -9.64 -0.55
N PHE A 22 6.37 -9.65 -1.65
CA PHE A 22 6.56 -8.47 -2.50
C PHE A 22 5.23 -7.96 -3.07
N ASN A 23 4.47 -8.84 -3.73
CA ASN A 23 3.20 -8.46 -4.34
C ASN A 23 2.17 -7.99 -3.29
N PHE A 24 2.21 -8.55 -2.09
CA PHE A 24 1.38 -8.10 -0.98
C PHE A 24 1.70 -6.66 -0.56
N VAL A 25 2.99 -6.32 -0.38
CA VAL A 25 3.41 -4.97 0.00
C VAL A 25 3.13 -3.95 -1.11
N ILE A 26 3.33 -4.32 -2.37
CA ILE A 26 3.00 -3.46 -3.52
C ILE A 26 1.49 -3.24 -3.63
N GLY A 27 0.67 -4.30 -3.49
CA GLY A 27 -0.78 -4.18 -3.48
C GLY A 27 -1.28 -3.25 -2.38
N TRP A 28 -0.70 -3.36 -1.18
CA TRP A 28 -1.01 -2.47 -0.06
C TRP A 28 -0.59 -1.03 -0.36
N THR A 29 0.63 -0.81 -0.85
CA THR A 29 1.14 0.52 -1.24
C THR A 29 0.27 1.18 -2.32
N PHE A 30 -0.20 0.39 -3.29
CA PHE A 30 -1.10 0.85 -4.33
C PHE A 30 -2.43 1.34 -3.76
N MET A 31 -3.02 0.62 -2.80
CA MET A 31 -4.23 1.08 -2.08
C MET A 31 -3.98 2.30 -1.19
N PHE A 32 -2.74 2.53 -0.77
CA PHE A 32 -2.38 3.69 0.04
C PHE A 32 -2.41 5.00 -0.76
N ALA A 33 -2.28 4.94 -2.09
CA ALA A 33 -2.32 6.11 -2.96
C ALA A 33 -3.61 6.93 -2.82
N PRO A 34 -4.81 6.37 -3.05
CA PRO A 34 -6.06 7.11 -2.89
C PRO A 34 -6.26 7.63 -1.47
N LEU A 35 -5.78 6.92 -0.43
CA LEU A 35 -5.81 7.39 0.96
C LEU A 35 -4.96 8.66 1.17
N LEU A 36 -3.79 8.76 0.53
CA LEU A 36 -2.94 9.96 0.58
C LEU A 36 -3.59 11.12 -0.19
N PHE A 37 -4.20 10.84 -1.34
CA PHE A 37 -4.87 11.87 -2.14
C PHE A 37 -6.13 12.42 -1.49
N THR A 38 -6.85 11.62 -0.68
CA THR A 38 -8.02 12.07 0.09
C THR A 38 -7.67 12.66 1.45
N ASP A 39 -6.39 12.77 1.80
CA ASP A 39 -5.98 13.27 3.10
C ASP A 39 -6.26 14.77 3.26
N ARG A 40 -7.01 15.15 4.30
CA ARG A 40 -7.35 16.55 4.60
C ARG A 40 -6.14 17.43 4.87
N LYS A 41 -5.06 16.84 5.40
CA LYS A 41 -3.80 17.56 5.70
C LYS A 41 -2.81 17.52 4.53
N ARG A 42 -3.21 17.03 3.35
CA ARG A 42 -2.35 16.92 2.17
C ARG A 42 -1.74 18.25 1.75
N ASP A 43 -2.46 19.36 1.94
CA ASP A 43 -2.01 20.70 1.55
C ASP A 43 -0.82 21.20 2.38
N ARG A 44 -0.47 20.52 3.49
CA ARG A 44 0.76 20.79 4.27
C ARG A 44 2.01 20.25 3.57
N TYR A 45 1.85 19.29 2.67
CA TYR A 45 2.95 18.78 1.87
C TYR A 45 3.15 19.70 0.66
N LYS A 46 4.22 20.51 0.69
CA LYS A 46 4.57 21.44 -0.39
C LYS A 46 5.08 20.74 -1.68
N GLY A 47 5.29 19.42 -1.65
CA GLY A 47 5.76 18.62 -2.79
C GLY A 47 4.63 17.98 -3.60
N SER A 48 4.97 17.35 -4.72
CA SER A 48 4.00 16.58 -5.50
C SER A 48 3.69 15.24 -4.80
N LEU A 49 2.43 15.03 -4.45
CA LEU A 49 1.95 13.76 -3.88
C LEU A 49 2.14 12.59 -4.85
N ASP A 50 2.09 12.84 -6.17
CA ASP A 50 2.34 11.82 -7.19
C ASP A 50 3.80 11.34 -7.14
N VAL A 51 4.73 12.28 -6.90
CA VAL A 51 6.16 11.98 -6.76
C VAL A 51 6.41 11.24 -5.46
N LEU A 52 5.78 11.69 -4.35
CA LEU A 52 5.85 10.99 -3.07
C LEU A 52 5.33 9.56 -3.19
N TRP A 53 4.17 9.36 -3.81
CA TRP A 53 3.61 8.03 -4.04
C TRP A 53 4.45 7.19 -4.99
N GLY A 54 4.99 7.79 -6.07
CA GLY A 54 5.90 7.11 -6.99
C GLY A 54 7.15 6.61 -6.28
N PHE A 55 7.73 7.43 -5.40
CA PHE A 55 8.86 7.01 -4.56
C PHE A 55 8.45 6.03 -3.46
N GLN A 56 7.24 6.15 -2.91
CA GLN A 56 6.65 5.20 -1.97
C GLN A 56 6.58 3.80 -2.60
N MET A 57 6.26 3.66 -3.89
CA MET A 57 6.23 2.34 -4.55
C MET A 57 7.60 1.63 -4.58
N PHE A 58 8.72 2.36 -4.40
CA PHE A 58 10.07 1.79 -4.37
C PHE A 58 10.69 1.74 -2.96
N LEU A 59 10.43 2.76 -2.13
CA LEU A 59 11.07 3.00 -0.83
C LEU A 59 10.03 3.45 0.21
N THR A 60 8.87 2.83 0.14
CA THR A 60 7.79 2.78 1.13
C THR A 60 8.14 3.31 2.52
N ASN A 61 9.00 2.63 3.28
CA ASN A 61 9.41 3.04 4.63
C ASN A 61 10.09 4.42 4.74
N THR A 62 10.84 4.83 3.72
CA THR A 62 11.69 6.02 3.75
C THR A 62 10.88 7.30 3.52
N PHE A 63 9.80 7.22 2.74
CA PHE A 63 8.99 8.38 2.37
C PHE A 63 7.75 8.58 3.25
N LEU A 64 7.23 7.49 3.82
CA LEU A 64 6.05 7.54 4.66
C LEU A 64 6.30 8.25 6.00
N ILE A 65 7.48 8.07 6.60
CA ILE A 65 7.84 8.70 7.88
C ILE A 65 7.98 10.23 7.73
N PRO A 66 8.76 10.77 6.77
CA PRO A 66 8.81 12.20 6.52
C PRO A 66 7.45 12.81 6.17
N TYR A 67 6.62 12.10 5.39
CA TYR A 67 5.25 12.55 5.09
C TYR A 67 4.47 12.81 6.38
N MET A 68 4.50 11.85 7.29
CA MET A 68 3.81 11.96 8.58
C MET A 68 4.38 13.06 9.47
N ALA A 69 5.71 13.27 9.45
CA ALA A 69 6.35 14.35 10.17
C ALA A 69 5.95 15.74 9.62
N ILE A 70 5.97 15.91 8.29
CA ILE A 70 5.55 17.17 7.63
C ILE A 70 4.07 17.45 7.89
N ARG A 71 3.23 16.41 7.88
CA ARG A 71 1.81 16.49 8.21
C ARG A 71 1.54 16.94 9.65
N LEU A 72 2.39 16.52 10.60
CA LEU A 72 2.30 16.85 12.02
C LEU A 72 2.83 18.26 12.35
N ASN A 73 3.75 18.79 11.54
CA ASN A 73 4.32 20.10 11.77
C ASN A 73 3.25 21.21 11.70
N GLU A 74 3.42 22.26 12.48
CA GLU A 74 2.52 23.42 12.45
C GLU A 74 2.61 24.10 11.08
N ALA A 75 1.44 24.48 10.55
CA ALA A 75 1.40 25.24 9.31
C ALA A 75 2.00 26.62 9.60
N GLU A 76 3.11 26.96 8.94
CA GLU A 76 3.50 28.37 8.83
C GLU A 76 2.29 29.13 8.32
N SER A 77 1.90 30.15 9.09
CA SER A 77 0.88 31.12 8.73
C SER A 77 1.31 31.85 7.48
N ASP A 78 1.02 31.27 6.32
CA ASP A 78 1.23 31.95 5.06
C ASP A 78 0.00 31.80 4.17
N ASP A 79 -0.44 32.96 3.70
CA ASP A 79 -1.78 33.34 3.27
C ASP A 79 -2.09 32.85 1.84
N THR A 80 -1.60 31.66 1.50
CA THR A 80 -1.84 31.06 0.18
C THR A 80 -2.59 29.76 0.35
N ARG A 81 -3.89 29.88 0.60
CA ARG A 81 -4.88 28.81 0.39
C ARG A 81 -5.00 28.49 -1.11
N ASN A 82 -3.88 28.15 -1.75
CA ASN A 82 -3.90 27.46 -3.01
C ASN A 82 -4.39 26.06 -2.69
N GLN A 83 -5.68 25.84 -2.90
CA GLN A 83 -6.21 24.51 -3.15
C GLN A 83 -5.34 23.93 -4.27
N ASN A 84 -4.31 23.16 -3.91
CA ASN A 84 -3.50 22.47 -4.89
C ASN A 84 -4.47 21.56 -5.62
N LYS A 85 -4.82 21.94 -6.86
CA LYS A 85 -5.69 21.16 -7.73
C LYS A 85 -5.18 19.73 -7.69
N LEU A 86 -6.07 18.81 -7.36
CA LEU A 86 -5.80 17.37 -7.46
C LEU A 86 -5.15 17.13 -8.82
N SER A 87 -3.93 16.58 -8.81
CA SER A 87 -3.27 16.16 -10.03
C SER A 87 -4.19 15.21 -10.81
N GLN A 88 -4.04 15.14 -12.13
CA GLN A 88 -4.87 14.26 -12.96
C GLN A 88 -4.80 12.81 -12.47
N LEU A 89 -3.63 12.36 -11.99
CA LEU A 89 -3.43 11.02 -11.43
C LEU A 89 -4.19 10.85 -10.11
N GLY A 90 -4.06 11.82 -9.20
CA GLY A 90 -4.82 11.84 -7.95
C GLY A 90 -6.34 11.84 -8.19
N SER A 91 -6.84 12.64 -9.13
CA SER A 91 -8.28 12.69 -9.45
C SER A 91 -8.81 11.37 -10.01
N VAL A 92 -8.04 10.69 -10.86
CA VAL A 92 -8.41 9.37 -11.39
C VAL A 92 -8.38 8.32 -10.28
N MET A 93 -7.37 8.34 -9.41
CA MET A 93 -7.25 7.38 -8.31
C MET A 93 -8.30 7.58 -7.22
N THR A 94 -8.71 8.83 -6.94
CA THR A 94 -9.79 9.09 -5.99
C THR A 94 -11.14 8.72 -6.59
N ARG A 95 -11.46 9.14 -7.83
CA ARG A 95 -12.71 8.73 -8.52
C ARG A 95 -12.83 7.22 -8.68
N GLY A 96 -11.71 6.55 -8.92
CA GLY A 96 -11.61 5.10 -9.00
C GLY A 96 -11.30 4.41 -7.67
N ALA A 97 -11.38 5.11 -6.52
CA ALA A 97 -10.89 4.60 -5.24
C ALA A 97 -11.45 3.22 -4.89
N SER A 98 -12.74 2.99 -5.11
CA SER A 98 -13.34 1.68 -4.85
C SER A 98 -12.77 0.57 -5.74
N VAL A 99 -12.46 0.87 -7.02
CA VAL A 99 -11.82 -0.07 -7.94
C VAL A 99 -10.38 -0.32 -7.53
N VAL A 100 -9.64 0.73 -7.16
CA VAL A 100 -8.26 0.65 -6.65
C VAL A 100 -8.18 -0.18 -5.37
N GLY A 101 -9.13 0.02 -4.46
CA GLY A 101 -9.24 -0.75 -3.22
C GLY A 101 -9.56 -2.22 -3.46
N LEU A 102 -10.53 -2.53 -4.33
CA LEU A 102 -10.88 -3.92 -4.64
C LEU A 102 -9.76 -4.64 -5.38
N THR A 103 -9.15 -4.00 -6.39
CA THR A 103 -8.04 -4.58 -7.15
C THR A 103 -6.82 -4.83 -6.25
N GLY A 104 -6.41 -3.85 -5.45
CA GLY A 104 -5.33 -4.02 -4.48
C GLY A 104 -5.63 -5.09 -3.43
N GLY A 105 -6.87 -5.16 -2.95
CA GLY A 105 -7.31 -6.21 -2.02
C GLY A 105 -7.25 -7.61 -2.62
N VAL A 106 -7.68 -7.77 -3.87
CA VAL A 106 -7.56 -9.03 -4.62
C VAL A 106 -6.10 -9.40 -4.81
N VAL A 107 -5.23 -8.44 -5.17
CA VAL A 107 -3.79 -8.68 -5.30
C VAL A 107 -3.20 -9.16 -3.97
N CYS A 108 -3.51 -8.52 -2.83
CA CYS A 108 -3.05 -8.95 -1.51
C CYS A 108 -3.54 -10.36 -1.15
N LEU A 109 -4.80 -10.69 -1.48
CA LEU A 109 -5.38 -12.01 -1.22
C LEU A 109 -4.72 -13.09 -2.09
N VAL A 110 -4.61 -12.86 -3.39
CA VAL A 110 -3.94 -13.79 -4.33
C VAL A 110 -2.47 -13.95 -3.94
N SER A 111 -1.79 -12.89 -3.51
CA SER A 111 -0.39 -12.95 -3.08
C SER A 111 -0.21 -13.78 -1.81
N THR A 112 -1.12 -13.65 -0.84
CA THR A 112 -1.14 -14.49 0.37
C THR A 112 -1.38 -15.96 0.00
N LEU A 113 -2.35 -16.22 -0.87
CA LEU A 113 -2.61 -17.59 -1.36
C LEU A 113 -1.42 -18.16 -2.14
N TRP A 114 -0.73 -17.34 -2.93
CA TRP A 114 0.48 -17.75 -3.66
C TRP A 114 1.66 -18.01 -2.71
N ALA A 115 1.84 -17.22 -1.65
CA ALA A 115 2.86 -17.49 -0.65
C ALA A 115 2.63 -18.87 0.02
N LEU A 116 1.39 -19.16 0.39
CA LEU A 116 1.02 -20.39 1.12
C LEU A 116 0.90 -21.63 0.23
N PHE A 117 0.31 -21.50 -0.95
CA PHE A 117 -0.06 -22.62 -1.84
C PHE A 117 0.58 -22.54 -3.23
N GLY A 118 1.34 -21.47 -3.53
CA GLY A 118 2.05 -21.37 -4.79
C GLY A 118 3.05 -22.50 -4.93
N ARG A 119 3.07 -23.13 -6.11
CA ARG A 119 3.98 -24.23 -6.47
C ARG A 119 3.98 -25.38 -5.44
N MET A 120 2.80 -25.88 -5.06
CA MET A 120 2.71 -27.11 -4.21
C MET A 120 3.31 -28.35 -4.89
N ASP A 121 3.42 -28.34 -6.21
CA ASP A 121 4.03 -29.42 -7.01
C ASP A 121 5.56 -29.28 -7.16
N GLY A 122 6.15 -28.20 -6.64
CA GLY A 122 7.60 -28.01 -6.59
C GLY A 122 8.16 -28.42 -5.24
N ASP A 123 9.43 -28.82 -5.19
CA ASP A 123 10.20 -29.28 -4.02
C ASP A 123 10.45 -28.18 -2.96
N PHE A 124 9.48 -27.30 -2.74
CA PHE A 124 9.53 -26.11 -1.88
C PHE A 124 8.97 -26.35 -0.47
N GLY A 125 8.81 -27.62 -0.08
CA GLY A 125 8.48 -27.99 1.29
C GLY A 125 7.05 -27.69 1.75
N ALA A 126 6.72 -28.24 2.91
CA ALA A 126 5.46 -27.96 3.62
C ALA A 126 5.43 -26.52 4.20
N ILE A 127 4.27 -26.08 4.71
CA ILE A 127 4.09 -24.75 5.33
C ILE A 127 5.18 -24.42 6.37
N ALA A 128 5.65 -25.42 7.14
CA ALA A 128 6.68 -25.25 8.15
C ALA A 128 8.04 -24.85 7.53
N GLU A 129 8.46 -25.53 6.46
CA GLU A 129 9.72 -25.25 5.76
C GLU A 129 9.66 -23.88 5.06
N ARG A 130 8.49 -23.49 4.56
CA ARG A 130 8.26 -22.15 4.00
C ARG A 130 8.36 -21.04 5.04
N TRP A 131 7.94 -21.32 6.27
CA TRP A 131 8.07 -20.38 7.40
C TRP A 131 9.52 -20.23 7.84
N GLU A 132 10.27 -21.34 7.94
CA GLU A 132 11.71 -21.31 8.21
C GLU A 132 12.48 -20.56 7.12
N PHE A 133 12.16 -20.81 5.85
CA PHE A 133 12.70 -20.05 4.73
C PHE A 133 12.38 -18.55 4.87
N LEU A 134 11.15 -18.18 5.21
CA LEU A 134 10.78 -16.78 5.42
C LEU A 134 11.63 -16.13 6.51
N ILE A 135 11.80 -16.77 7.67
CA ILE A 135 12.63 -16.23 8.76
C ILE A 135 14.08 -16.06 8.31
N SER A 136 14.64 -17.06 7.63
CA SER A 136 15.99 -17.01 7.08
C SER A 136 16.14 -15.89 6.04
N TYR A 137 15.16 -15.75 5.15
CA TYR A 137 15.09 -14.72 4.12
C TYR A 137 15.02 -13.31 4.71
N LEU A 138 14.22 -13.12 5.76
CA LEU A 138 14.12 -11.84 6.47
C LEU A 138 15.43 -11.41 7.15
N GLY A 139 16.23 -12.36 7.62
CA GLY A 139 17.53 -12.09 8.24
C GLY A 139 18.68 -11.91 7.23
N SER A 140 18.56 -12.53 6.06
CA SER A 140 19.63 -12.56 5.05
C SER A 140 19.51 -11.44 4.02
N GLU A 141 18.27 -11.08 3.65
CA GLU A 141 17.99 -10.12 2.58
C GLU A 141 17.49 -8.79 3.12
N ARG A 142 18.24 -7.72 2.85
CA ARG A 142 17.88 -6.35 3.27
C ARG A 142 16.55 -5.90 2.71
N LEU A 143 16.21 -6.35 1.50
CA LEU A 143 14.94 -6.05 0.85
C LEU A 143 13.76 -6.66 1.61
N ALA A 144 13.90 -7.92 2.04
CA ALA A 144 12.87 -8.63 2.80
C ALA A 144 12.64 -7.97 4.17
N TYR A 145 13.74 -7.54 4.81
CA TYR A 145 13.68 -6.76 6.05
C TYR A 145 12.96 -5.42 5.88
N ALA A 146 13.18 -4.72 4.76
CA ALA A 146 12.47 -3.48 4.44
C ALA A 146 10.95 -3.70 4.32
N PHE A 147 10.51 -4.79 3.70
CA PHE A 147 9.08 -5.13 3.59
C PHE A 147 8.40 -5.37 4.93
N ILE A 148 9.09 -5.93 5.92
CA ILE A 148 8.53 -6.07 7.28
C ILE A 148 8.29 -4.70 7.91
N TRP A 149 9.23 -3.78 7.75
CA TRP A 149 9.05 -2.41 8.22
C TRP A 149 7.91 -1.71 7.48
N ASP A 150 7.73 -1.95 6.18
CA ASP A 150 6.61 -1.41 5.43
C ASP A 150 5.27 -1.91 5.98
N ILE A 151 5.15 -3.22 6.22
CA ILE A 151 3.94 -3.81 6.81
C ILE A 151 3.66 -3.22 8.20
N ALA A 152 4.69 -3.08 9.03
CA ALA A 152 4.57 -2.50 10.37
C ALA A 152 4.11 -1.03 10.29
N LEU A 153 4.76 -0.22 9.46
CA LEU A 153 4.41 1.19 9.28
C LEU A 153 3.01 1.36 8.69
N TYR A 154 2.63 0.56 7.70
CA TYR A 154 1.28 0.59 7.15
C TYR A 154 0.23 0.18 8.17
N THR A 155 0.51 -0.82 9.00
CA THR A 155 -0.41 -1.24 10.06
C THR A 155 -0.64 -0.12 11.09
N ILE A 156 0.38 0.69 11.39
CA ILE A 156 0.27 1.81 12.33
C ILE A 156 -0.40 3.03 11.67
N PHE A 157 0.02 3.39 10.46
CA PHE A 157 -0.41 4.62 9.81
C PHE A 157 -1.77 4.51 9.14
N GLN A 158 -2.14 3.33 8.64
CA GLN A 158 -3.48 3.08 8.08
C GLN A 158 -4.61 3.53 9.02
N PRO A 159 -4.72 3.03 10.27
CA PRO A 159 -5.82 3.42 11.16
C PRO A 159 -5.77 4.91 11.52
N TRP A 160 -4.57 5.48 11.63
CA TRP A 160 -4.40 6.89 11.96
C TRP A 160 -4.85 7.81 10.81
N LEU A 161 -4.44 7.53 9.57
CA LEU A 161 -4.86 8.27 8.37
C LEU A 161 -6.35 8.10 8.08
N ILE A 162 -6.88 6.87 8.15
CA ILE A 162 -8.32 6.63 7.96
C ILE A 162 -9.12 7.38 9.02
N GLY A 163 -8.66 7.34 10.29
CA GLY A 163 -9.32 8.03 11.40
C GLY A 163 -9.46 9.54 11.21
N GLU A 164 -8.43 10.20 10.71
CA GLU A 164 -8.49 11.64 10.45
C GLU A 164 -9.27 12.00 9.18
N ASN A 165 -9.50 11.04 8.28
CA ASN A 165 -10.23 11.21 7.03
C ASN A 165 -11.63 10.56 7.04
N LEU A 166 -12.16 10.19 8.21
CA LEU A 166 -13.50 9.63 8.36
C LEU A 166 -14.59 10.57 7.84
N GLN A 167 -14.36 11.88 7.80
CA GLN A 167 -15.33 12.84 7.25
C GLN A 167 -15.62 12.63 5.75
N ASN A 168 -14.68 12.03 4.99
CA ASN A 168 -14.85 11.73 3.57
C ASN A 168 -15.60 10.41 3.32
N VAL A 169 -16.04 9.74 4.38
CA VAL A 169 -16.73 8.44 4.31
C VAL A 169 -18.23 8.66 4.44
N GLN A 170 -19.01 7.88 3.69
CA GLN A 170 -20.48 7.87 3.79
C GLN A 170 -20.93 7.73 5.25
N GLN A 171 -21.83 8.62 5.72
CA GLN A 171 -22.28 8.64 7.11
C GLN A 171 -22.86 7.29 7.58
N SER A 172 -23.52 6.56 6.68
CA SER A 172 -24.10 5.24 6.95
C SER A 172 -23.04 4.16 7.25
N LYS A 173 -21.79 4.33 6.78
CA LYS A 173 -20.70 3.34 6.89
C LYS A 173 -19.60 3.76 7.86
N LEU A 174 -19.71 4.93 8.49
CA LEU A 174 -18.71 5.46 9.43
C LEU A 174 -18.36 4.48 10.57
N GLY A 175 -19.37 3.87 11.19
CA GLY A 175 -19.16 2.93 12.29
C GLY A 175 -18.36 1.70 11.88
N ILE A 176 -18.66 1.16 10.70
CA ILE A 176 -17.97 -0.01 10.13
C ILE A 176 -16.52 0.36 9.78
N VAL A 177 -16.30 1.47 9.08
CA VAL A 177 -14.94 1.91 8.70
C VAL A 177 -14.09 2.24 9.92
N ASN A 178 -14.67 2.86 10.96
CA ASN A 178 -13.95 3.17 12.20
C ASN A 178 -13.51 1.93 12.98
N PHE A 179 -14.28 0.83 12.89
CA PHE A 179 -13.89 -0.45 13.46
C PHE A 179 -12.84 -1.16 12.56
N LEU A 180 -13.09 -1.21 11.24
CA LEU A 180 -12.24 -1.92 10.29
C LEU A 180 -10.89 -1.24 10.06
N ARG A 181 -10.72 0.05 10.36
CA ARG A 181 -9.46 0.79 10.12
C ARG A 181 -8.23 0.14 10.77
N PHE A 182 -8.41 -0.58 11.87
CA PHE A 182 -7.35 -1.28 12.61
C PHE A 182 -6.96 -2.63 11.99
N VAL A 183 -7.75 -3.16 11.05
CA VAL A 183 -7.46 -4.41 10.37
C VAL A 183 -6.62 -4.11 9.13
N PRO A 184 -5.34 -4.57 9.07
CA PRO A 184 -4.48 -4.49 7.89
C PRO A 184 -5.20 -4.80 6.59
N VAL A 185 -5.04 -3.97 5.56
CA VAL A 185 -5.63 -4.12 4.21
C VAL A 185 -7.16 -3.99 4.18
N VAL A 186 -7.88 -4.71 5.04
CA VAL A 186 -9.35 -4.71 5.14
C VAL A 186 -9.88 -3.32 5.49
N GLY A 187 -9.23 -2.61 6.41
CA GLY A 187 -9.58 -1.24 6.75
C GLY A 187 -9.45 -0.26 5.59
N LEU A 188 -8.39 -0.42 4.78
CA LEU A 188 -8.19 0.36 3.55
C LEU A 188 -9.27 0.06 2.52
N ILE A 189 -9.56 -1.22 2.26
CA ILE A 189 -10.60 -1.61 1.31
C ILE A 189 -11.95 -1.02 1.75
N ALA A 190 -12.29 -1.14 3.03
CA ALA A 190 -13.53 -0.60 3.57
C ALA A 190 -13.61 0.92 3.43
N TYR A 191 -12.51 1.63 3.70
CA TYR A 191 -12.43 3.08 3.49
C TYR A 191 -12.64 3.46 2.02
N LEU A 192 -11.92 2.82 1.10
CA LEU A 192 -11.94 3.13 -0.33
C LEU A 192 -13.28 2.80 -1.02
N VAL A 193 -13.96 1.75 -0.56
CA VAL A 193 -15.32 1.38 -1.02
C VAL A 193 -16.40 2.29 -0.42
N SER A 194 -16.10 2.94 0.70
CA SER A 194 -17.05 3.81 1.43
C SER A 194 -16.77 5.30 1.24
N LEU A 195 -15.81 5.64 0.37
CA LEU A 195 -15.43 7.01 0.08
C LEU A 195 -16.59 7.73 -0.62
N ASN A 196 -17.03 8.86 -0.07
CA ASN A 196 -18.04 9.72 -0.66
C ASN A 196 -17.34 10.92 -1.32
N LEU A 197 -17.25 10.92 -2.64
CA LEU A 197 -16.68 12.05 -3.40
C LEU A 197 -17.76 13.04 -3.86
N ASP A 198 -19.03 12.76 -3.56
CA ASP A 198 -20.18 13.47 -4.12
C ASP A 198 -20.44 14.84 -3.47
N ASP A 199 -19.66 15.25 -2.46
CA ASP A 199 -19.80 16.56 -1.80
C ASP A 199 -18.91 17.67 -2.42
N GLU A 200 -18.24 17.41 -3.55
CA GLU A 200 -17.49 18.43 -4.33
C GLU A 200 -18.17 18.82 -5.67
N MET A 201 -19.48 18.57 -5.85
CA MET A 201 -20.26 19.10 -6.99
C MET A 201 -21.15 20.28 -6.62
#